data_AF-A0AA46DDV9-F1
#
_entry.id   AF-A0AA46DDV9-F1
#
_cell.length_a   1.000
_cell.length_b   1.000
_cell.length_c   1.000
_cell.angle_alpha   90.00
_cell.angle_beta   90.00
_cell.angle_gamma   90.00
#
_symmetry.space_group_name_H-M   'P 1'
#
loop_
_entity.id
_entity.type
_entity.pdbx_description
1 polymer ?
#
loop_
_entity_poly.entity_id
_entity_poly.type
_entity_poly.pdbx_seq_one_letter_code
_entity_poly.pdbx_strand_id
1 'polypeptide(L)'
;MQVQSMHFKARAGERLADQRLQKNLKKLSTKFVTARAQVVQELEEFEAIRNEAVRRRKAALAKLDVWLERFEREATRRGATVLWAETPAEAAQLVVEIARKHEVRRATKTKSMVSEEMALNKALEAAGVQVTETDLGEYILQINDGEPPSHIIAPVVHKDKEEIYQLFIRTHQLPREPGRVPEIPEMTREARQVLRSRFLASEMGITGGNFLVAETGSVALVTNEGNEGLCTAVPRVHVAITGVEKVLPTLEDLATIMRLLPRSATGQVISNYFSLLTGPRGAGERDGPEHMYFILVDGGRTGLLGGDFEEMLRCIRCGACMNHCPVYQKIGGHSYGWVYPGPMGSVLTSSYVGLEQTLDLPQAATMCGQCHVVCPMKIPLPDLLRKLRERQFERGLRPWPERLGLRVWGYVAQRPALYRTLARLGVRVLRWMSDDGRIRRLPLASGWTDTRDLPAPAGKTFKELYAERRR
;
A
#
# COMPACT_ATOMS: atom_id res chain seq x y z
N MET A 1 -1.59 10.65 9.52
CA MET A 1 -2.94 10.03 9.74
C MET A 1 -2.96 9.29 11.08
N GLN A 2 -4.06 9.33 11.85
CA GLN A 2 -4.17 8.53 13.09
C GLN A 2 -4.24 7.02 12.78
N VAL A 3 -3.50 6.22 13.53
CA VAL A 3 -3.49 4.75 13.40
C VAL A 3 -4.79 4.19 13.98
N GLN A 4 -5.45 3.31 13.23
CA GLN A 4 -6.73 2.68 13.58
C GLN A 4 -6.69 1.15 13.41
N SER A 5 -5.49 0.57 13.28
CA SER A 5 -5.28 -0.85 13.00
C SER A 5 -5.73 -1.78 14.13
N MET A 6 -5.87 -1.29 15.37
CA MET A 6 -6.43 -2.02 16.51
C MET A 6 -7.90 -2.40 16.30
N HIS A 7 -8.62 -1.72 15.39
CA HIS A 7 -10.02 -1.99 15.07
C HIS A 7 -10.20 -2.91 13.86
N PHE A 8 -9.14 -3.60 13.41
CA PHE A 8 -9.12 -4.41 12.18
C PHE A 8 -10.30 -5.38 12.10
N LYS A 9 -10.54 -6.21 13.13
CA LYS A 9 -11.58 -7.24 13.10
C LYS A 9 -12.99 -6.66 12.99
N ALA A 10 -13.29 -5.60 13.75
CA ALA A 10 -14.59 -4.94 13.71
C ALA A 10 -14.86 -4.37 12.31
N ARG A 11 -13.89 -3.61 11.77
CA ARG A 11 -13.98 -3.05 10.42
C ARG A 11 -14.08 -4.13 9.35
N ALA A 12 -13.30 -5.19 9.45
CA ALA A 12 -13.37 -6.31 8.52
C ALA A 12 -14.77 -6.95 8.50
N GLY A 13 -15.42 -7.10 9.67
CA GLY A 13 -16.80 -7.57 9.77
C GLY A 13 -17.79 -6.68 9.04
N GLU A 14 -17.72 -5.36 9.27
CA GLU A 14 -18.56 -4.37 8.57
C GLU A 14 -18.35 -4.42 7.05
N ARG A 15 -17.09 -4.47 6.59
CA ARG A 15 -16.76 -4.48 5.15
C ARG A 15 -17.15 -5.78 4.46
N LEU A 16 -17.15 -6.91 5.17
CA LEU A 16 -17.65 -8.17 4.63
C LEU A 16 -19.18 -8.15 4.42
N ALA A 17 -19.92 -7.40 5.23
CA ALA A 17 -21.38 -7.24 5.10
C ALA A 17 -21.79 -6.26 3.99
N ASP A 18 -20.87 -5.38 3.54
CA ASP A 18 -21.13 -4.39 2.49
C ASP A 18 -21.17 -5.02 1.10
N GLN A 19 -22.38 -5.28 0.60
CA GLN A 19 -22.62 -5.87 -0.72
C GLN A 19 -22.11 -5.01 -1.88
N ARG A 20 -22.11 -3.68 -1.74
CA ARG A 20 -21.67 -2.75 -2.79
C ARG A 20 -20.15 -2.83 -2.92
N LEU A 21 -19.45 -2.81 -1.79
CA LEU A 21 -18.00 -3.02 -1.73
C LEU A 21 -17.60 -4.38 -2.32
N GLN A 22 -18.32 -5.46 -2.00
CA GLN A 22 -18.03 -6.78 -2.56
C GLN A 22 -18.11 -6.80 -4.11
N LYS A 23 -19.08 -6.08 -4.70
CA LYS A 23 -19.20 -5.93 -6.16
C LYS A 23 -18.03 -5.13 -6.74
N ASN A 24 -17.64 -4.03 -6.09
CA ASN A 24 -16.57 -3.15 -6.54
C ASN A 24 -15.20 -3.86 -6.51
N LEU A 25 -14.87 -4.54 -5.41
CA LEU A 25 -13.60 -5.26 -5.26
C LEU A 25 -13.44 -6.42 -6.25
N LYS A 26 -14.51 -7.17 -6.55
CA LYS A 26 -14.49 -8.30 -7.49
C LYS A 26 -14.10 -7.89 -8.92
N LYS A 27 -14.54 -6.70 -9.37
CA LYS A 27 -14.19 -6.16 -10.69
C LYS A 27 -12.71 -5.81 -10.77
N LEU A 28 -12.18 -5.14 -9.74
CA LEU A 28 -10.80 -4.67 -9.73
C LEU A 28 -9.79 -5.83 -9.69
N SER A 29 -10.02 -6.81 -8.80
CA SER A 29 -9.10 -7.94 -8.62
C SER A 29 -8.88 -8.69 -9.93
N THR A 30 -9.94 -8.88 -10.71
CA THR A 30 -9.85 -9.57 -12.00
C THR A 30 -9.08 -8.75 -13.03
N LYS A 31 -9.32 -7.43 -13.12
CA LYS A 31 -8.69 -6.57 -14.13
C LYS A 31 -7.17 -6.50 -13.97
N PHE A 32 -6.67 -6.15 -12.78
CA PHE A 32 -5.22 -5.98 -12.58
C PHE A 32 -4.46 -7.31 -12.61
N VAL A 33 -5.04 -8.39 -12.08
CA VAL A 33 -4.41 -9.72 -12.10
C VAL A 33 -4.26 -10.22 -13.54
N THR A 34 -5.32 -10.15 -14.34
CA THR A 34 -5.28 -10.61 -15.74
C THR A 34 -4.37 -9.74 -16.60
N ALA A 35 -4.47 -8.41 -16.51
CA ALA A 35 -3.64 -7.50 -17.30
C ALA A 35 -2.13 -7.69 -16.98
N ARG A 36 -1.78 -7.85 -15.70
CA ARG A 36 -0.40 -8.18 -15.32
C ARG A 36 0.04 -9.53 -15.92
N ALA A 37 -0.80 -10.57 -15.85
CA ALA A 37 -0.44 -11.88 -16.36
C ALA A 37 -0.10 -11.85 -17.86
N GLN A 38 -0.89 -11.11 -18.65
CA GLN A 38 -0.67 -10.92 -20.09
C GLN A 38 0.67 -10.20 -20.36
N VAL A 39 0.87 -9.01 -19.81
CA VAL A 39 2.06 -8.18 -20.12
C VAL A 39 3.35 -8.74 -19.53
N VAL A 40 3.27 -9.58 -18.50
CA VAL A 40 4.45 -10.32 -18.00
C VAL A 40 4.86 -11.44 -18.97
N GLN A 41 3.92 -12.10 -19.62
CA GLN A 41 4.23 -13.16 -20.61
C GLN A 41 4.90 -12.61 -21.87
N GLU A 42 4.65 -11.35 -22.21
CA GLU A 42 5.31 -10.65 -23.33
C GLU A 42 6.81 -10.37 -23.08
N LEU A 43 7.31 -10.58 -21.86
CA LEU A 43 8.68 -10.29 -21.47
C LEU A 43 9.39 -11.57 -21.01
N GLU A 44 10.06 -12.24 -21.94
CA GLU A 44 10.75 -13.52 -21.70
C GLU A 44 11.77 -13.42 -20.56
N GLU A 45 12.50 -12.31 -20.47
CA GLU A 45 13.52 -12.09 -19.44
C GLU A 45 12.96 -11.56 -18.11
N PHE A 46 11.65 -11.62 -17.87
CA PHE A 46 11.02 -11.02 -16.69
C PHE A 46 11.66 -11.49 -15.38
N GLU A 47 11.95 -12.79 -15.23
CA GLU A 47 12.62 -13.30 -14.03
C GLU A 47 14.07 -12.82 -13.88
N ALA A 48 14.81 -12.71 -14.99
CA ALA A 48 16.17 -12.17 -14.97
C ALA A 48 16.16 -10.69 -14.55
N ILE A 49 15.21 -9.91 -15.07
CA ILE A 49 15.02 -8.51 -14.69
C ILE A 49 14.61 -8.38 -13.21
N ARG A 50 13.76 -9.28 -12.68
CA ARG A 50 13.47 -9.32 -11.23
C ARG A 50 14.73 -9.55 -10.41
N ASN A 51 15.57 -10.50 -10.80
CA ASN A 51 16.83 -10.78 -10.08
C ASN A 51 17.76 -9.56 -10.12
N GLU A 52 17.89 -8.92 -11.28
CA GLU A 52 18.75 -7.76 -11.46
C GLU A 52 18.24 -6.54 -10.68
N ALA A 53 16.93 -6.27 -10.71
CA ALA A 53 16.31 -5.22 -9.91
C ALA A 53 16.53 -5.45 -8.40
N VAL A 54 16.42 -6.70 -7.93
CA VAL A 54 16.70 -7.05 -6.54
C VAL A 54 18.18 -6.81 -6.20
N ARG A 55 19.11 -7.22 -7.06
CA ARG A 55 20.55 -7.01 -6.87
C ARG A 55 20.88 -5.53 -6.78
N ARG A 56 20.39 -4.72 -7.73
CA ARG A 56 20.58 -3.26 -7.77
C ARG A 56 19.98 -2.57 -6.54
N ARG A 57 18.76 -2.94 -6.15
CA ARG A 57 18.13 -2.38 -4.94
C ARG A 57 18.86 -2.76 -3.65
N LYS A 58 19.38 -4.00 -3.53
CA LYS A 58 20.23 -4.39 -2.39
C LYS A 58 21.51 -3.57 -2.35
N ALA A 59 22.18 -3.39 -3.50
CA ALA A 59 23.40 -2.60 -3.58
C ALA A 59 23.18 -1.12 -3.22
N ALA A 60 22.03 -0.55 -3.61
CA ALA A 60 21.62 0.80 -3.21
C ALA A 60 21.41 0.90 -1.69
N LEU A 61 20.67 -0.04 -1.09
CA LEU A 61 20.38 -0.04 0.34
C LEU A 61 21.62 -0.30 1.22
N ALA A 62 22.57 -1.10 0.74
CA ALA A 62 23.81 -1.40 1.47
C ALA A 62 24.75 -0.20 1.64
N LYS A 63 24.57 0.86 0.83
CA LYS A 63 25.34 2.11 0.89
C LYS A 63 24.39 3.31 0.86
N LEU A 64 23.28 3.18 1.60
CA LEU A 64 22.17 4.11 1.52
C LEU A 64 22.62 5.55 1.78
N ASP A 65 23.37 5.75 2.87
CA ASP A 65 24.05 6.98 3.26
C ASP A 65 24.85 7.62 2.12
N VAL A 66 25.73 6.85 1.48
CA VAL A 66 26.59 7.34 0.39
C VAL A 66 25.77 7.83 -0.81
N TRP A 67 24.71 7.10 -1.18
CA TRP A 67 23.86 7.48 -2.31
C TRP A 67 22.98 8.69 -1.99
N LEU A 68 22.54 8.79 -0.75
CA LEU A 68 21.78 9.90 -0.20
C LEU A 68 22.60 11.21 -0.21
N GLU A 69 23.83 11.18 0.30
CA GLU A 69 24.74 12.33 0.22
C GLU A 69 25.10 12.68 -1.23
N ARG A 70 25.28 11.68 -2.11
CA ARG A 70 25.53 11.93 -3.53
C ARG A 70 24.32 12.61 -4.18
N PHE A 71 23.12 12.14 -3.90
CA PHE A 71 21.89 12.76 -4.37
C PHE A 71 21.80 14.22 -3.91
N GLU A 72 22.04 14.50 -2.63
CA GLU A 72 22.02 15.85 -2.08
C GLU A 72 23.02 16.78 -2.76
N ARG A 73 24.26 16.33 -2.95
CA ARG A 73 25.28 17.11 -3.68
C ARG A 73 24.86 17.41 -5.11
N GLU A 74 24.38 16.42 -5.86
CA GLU A 74 23.97 16.62 -7.25
C GLU A 74 22.73 17.50 -7.36
N ALA A 75 21.72 17.30 -6.51
CA ALA A 75 20.52 18.12 -6.48
C ALA A 75 20.85 19.59 -6.13
N THR A 76 21.71 19.80 -5.13
CA THR A 76 22.18 21.14 -4.74
C THR A 76 22.98 21.82 -5.83
N ARG A 77 23.86 21.07 -6.52
CA ARG A 77 24.60 21.58 -7.69
C ARG A 77 23.67 22.03 -8.82
N ARG A 78 22.47 21.46 -8.92
CA ARG A 78 21.42 21.86 -9.88
C ARG A 78 20.52 22.99 -9.37
N GLY A 79 20.76 23.52 -8.18
CA GLY A 79 19.99 24.63 -7.61
C GLY A 79 18.74 24.22 -6.80
N ALA A 80 18.54 22.91 -6.55
CA ALA A 80 17.52 22.47 -5.60
C ALA A 80 18.04 22.58 -4.17
N THR A 81 17.14 22.69 -3.19
CA THR A 81 17.47 22.56 -1.76
C THR A 81 17.05 21.19 -1.27
N VAL A 82 17.93 20.47 -0.58
CA VAL A 82 17.60 19.18 0.05
C VAL A 82 17.47 19.37 1.55
N LEU A 83 16.40 18.82 2.12
CA LEU A 83 16.09 18.84 3.54
C LEU A 83 15.84 17.40 4.00
N TRP A 84 16.22 17.13 5.23
CA TRP A 84 16.10 15.82 5.87
C TRP A 84 15.04 15.90 6.97
N ALA A 85 14.25 14.83 7.12
CA ALA A 85 13.29 14.71 8.21
C ALA A 85 13.34 13.30 8.80
N GLU A 86 13.57 13.21 10.10
CA GLU A 86 13.55 11.95 10.84
C GLU A 86 12.12 11.42 10.98
N THR A 87 11.14 12.33 11.12
CA THR A 87 9.74 11.97 11.37
C THR A 87 8.77 12.54 10.34
N PRO A 88 7.59 11.91 10.14
CA PRO A 88 6.54 12.50 9.30
C PRO A 88 6.04 13.86 9.82
N ALA A 89 6.10 14.11 11.13
CA ALA A 89 5.68 15.39 11.71
C ALA A 89 6.66 16.52 11.35
N GLU A 90 7.95 16.26 11.47
CA GLU A 90 9.02 17.18 11.05
C GLU A 90 8.94 17.46 9.54
N ALA A 91 8.76 16.42 8.72
CA ALA A 91 8.58 16.61 7.28
C ALA A 91 7.39 17.52 6.97
N ALA A 92 6.28 17.43 7.73
CA ALA A 92 5.12 18.29 7.53
C ALA A 92 5.42 19.74 7.90
N GLN A 93 6.17 19.95 8.99
CA GLN A 93 6.62 21.27 9.43
C GLN A 93 7.51 21.92 8.37
N LEU A 94 8.48 21.19 7.80
CA LEU A 94 9.34 21.71 6.73
C LEU A 94 8.54 22.19 5.51
N VAL A 95 7.50 21.45 5.10
CA VAL A 95 6.63 21.90 3.99
C VAL A 95 5.89 23.18 4.36
N VAL A 96 5.37 23.28 5.60
CA VAL A 96 4.68 24.47 6.10
C VAL A 96 5.63 25.67 6.16
N GLU A 97 6.88 25.47 6.58
CA GLU A 97 7.91 26.51 6.60
C GLU A 97 8.26 26.99 5.20
N ILE A 98 8.39 26.09 4.22
CA ILE A 98 8.58 26.45 2.81
C ILE A 98 7.38 27.27 2.31
N ALA A 99 6.16 26.83 2.60
CA ALA A 99 4.95 27.56 2.21
C ALA A 99 4.92 28.97 2.81
N ARG A 100 5.28 29.14 4.09
CA ARG A 100 5.38 30.45 4.75
C ARG A 100 6.49 31.31 4.17
N LYS A 101 7.68 30.75 3.96
CA LYS A 101 8.84 31.43 3.38
C LYS A 101 8.51 32.06 2.02
N HIS A 102 7.72 31.36 1.23
CA HIS A 102 7.32 31.81 -0.10
C HIS A 102 5.94 32.47 -0.11
N GLU A 103 5.31 32.73 1.03
CA GLU A 103 3.98 33.37 1.12
C GLU A 103 2.88 32.64 0.32
N VAL A 104 2.98 31.31 0.23
CA VAL A 104 2.05 30.46 -0.51
C VAL A 104 0.68 30.47 0.17
N ARG A 105 -0.38 30.75 -0.60
CA ARG A 105 -1.78 30.64 -0.14
C ARG A 105 -2.50 29.47 -0.77
N ARG A 106 -2.08 29.04 -1.96
CA ARG A 106 -2.69 27.94 -2.72
C ARG A 106 -1.64 26.95 -3.17
N ALA A 107 -1.86 25.68 -2.84
CA ALA A 107 -1.00 24.57 -3.22
C ALA A 107 -1.80 23.49 -3.95
N THR A 108 -1.14 22.84 -4.91
CA THR A 108 -1.65 21.66 -5.59
C THR A 108 -0.75 20.49 -5.30
N LYS A 109 -1.35 19.34 -5.05
CA LYS A 109 -0.64 18.15 -4.58
C LYS A 109 -0.97 16.96 -5.45
N THR A 110 0.03 16.16 -5.80
CA THR A 110 -0.16 14.83 -6.38
C THR A 110 -0.18 13.78 -5.28
N LYS A 111 -0.73 12.61 -5.61
CA LYS A 111 -0.78 11.47 -4.71
C LYS A 111 0.60 11.11 -4.16
N SER A 112 0.71 11.01 -2.82
CA SER A 112 1.90 10.49 -2.15
C SER A 112 1.57 9.82 -0.83
N MET A 113 1.93 8.54 -0.67
CA MET A 113 1.75 7.84 0.61
C MET A 113 2.53 8.50 1.76
N VAL A 114 3.69 9.10 1.47
CA VAL A 114 4.50 9.77 2.50
C VAL A 114 3.75 11.02 3.01
N SER A 115 3.09 11.75 2.13
CA SER A 115 2.26 12.89 2.55
C SER A 115 1.04 12.49 3.39
N GLU A 116 0.52 11.27 3.22
CA GLU A 116 -0.54 10.70 4.06
C GLU A 116 -0.02 10.31 5.46
N GLU A 117 1.20 9.77 5.55
CA GLU A 117 1.90 9.56 6.83
C GLU A 117 1.96 10.87 7.61
N MET A 118 2.37 11.94 6.92
CA MET A 118 2.55 13.30 7.45
C MET A 118 1.23 14.01 7.80
N ALA A 119 0.07 13.50 7.35
CA ALA A 119 -1.19 14.24 7.37
C ALA A 119 -1.05 15.65 6.77
N LEU A 120 -0.31 15.76 5.65
CA LEU A 120 0.18 17.03 5.12
C LEU A 120 -0.95 18.03 4.80
N ASN A 121 -2.09 17.56 4.28
CA ASN A 121 -3.20 18.44 3.93
C ASN A 121 -3.70 19.20 5.18
N LYS A 122 -3.86 18.49 6.31
CA LYS A 122 -4.27 19.10 7.58
C LYS A 122 -3.24 20.10 8.11
N ALA A 123 -1.95 19.80 7.96
CA ALA A 123 -0.88 20.70 8.40
C ALA A 123 -0.85 22.00 7.58
N LEU A 124 -1.04 21.91 6.27
CA LEU A 124 -1.12 23.06 5.36
C LEU A 124 -2.39 23.89 5.60
N GLU A 125 -3.54 23.23 5.74
CA GLU A 125 -4.82 23.89 6.06
C GLU A 125 -4.76 24.64 7.39
N ALA A 126 -4.17 24.03 8.43
CA ALA A 126 -3.94 24.68 9.71
C ALA A 126 -2.99 25.89 9.62
N ALA A 127 -2.11 25.91 8.61
CA ALA A 127 -1.24 27.04 8.30
C ALA A 127 -1.88 28.08 7.37
N GLY A 128 -3.17 27.93 7.01
CA GLY A 128 -3.90 28.85 6.15
C GLY A 128 -3.64 28.66 4.64
N VAL A 129 -3.04 27.53 4.24
CA VAL A 129 -2.79 27.19 2.84
C VAL A 129 -3.94 26.32 2.32
N GLN A 130 -4.60 26.77 1.25
CA GLN A 130 -5.56 25.95 0.54
C GLN A 130 -4.82 24.91 -0.31
N VAL A 131 -4.89 23.64 0.09
CA VAL A 131 -4.32 22.51 -0.65
C VAL A 131 -5.39 21.79 -1.47
N THR A 132 -5.11 21.52 -2.75
CA THR A 132 -5.99 20.76 -3.64
C THR A 132 -5.27 19.49 -4.13
N GLU A 133 -5.85 18.32 -3.90
CA GLU A 133 -5.41 17.08 -4.54
C GLU A 133 -5.72 17.10 -6.02
N THR A 134 -4.80 16.56 -6.82
CA THR A 134 -4.88 16.64 -8.29
C THR A 134 -4.97 15.29 -8.99
N ASP A 135 -4.67 14.20 -8.28
CA ASP A 135 -5.04 12.85 -8.70
C ASP A 135 -6.56 12.74 -8.57
N LEU A 136 -7.27 12.29 -9.61
CA LEU A 136 -8.73 12.27 -9.60
C LEU A 136 -9.29 11.47 -8.43
N GLY A 137 -8.65 10.35 -8.10
CA GLY A 137 -9.04 9.52 -6.98
C GLY A 137 -8.82 10.21 -5.64
N GLU A 138 -7.65 10.78 -5.40
CA GLU A 138 -7.40 11.54 -4.16
C GLU A 138 -8.27 12.80 -4.06
N TYR A 139 -8.58 13.47 -5.18
CA TYR A 139 -9.50 14.62 -5.21
C TYR A 139 -10.92 14.23 -4.80
N ILE A 140 -11.44 13.11 -5.34
CA ILE A 140 -12.74 12.56 -4.94
C ILE A 140 -12.78 12.28 -3.44
N LEU A 141 -11.69 11.76 -2.88
CA LEU A 141 -11.59 11.52 -1.44
C LEU A 141 -11.53 12.82 -0.63
N GLN A 142 -10.78 13.81 -1.12
CA GLN A 142 -10.65 15.11 -0.49
C GLN A 142 -12.02 15.81 -0.37
N ILE A 143 -12.79 15.85 -1.45
CA ILE A 143 -14.12 16.48 -1.44
C ILE A 143 -15.18 15.62 -0.73
N ASN A 144 -14.87 14.35 -0.44
CA ASN A 144 -15.67 13.47 0.40
C ASN A 144 -15.16 13.49 1.85
N ASP A 145 -15.09 14.68 2.45
CA ASP A 145 -14.71 14.89 3.85
C ASP A 145 -13.32 14.35 4.23
N GLY A 146 -12.38 14.31 3.27
CA GLY A 146 -11.02 13.82 3.50
C GLY A 146 -10.94 12.32 3.84
N GLU A 147 -11.77 11.50 3.19
CA GLU A 147 -11.78 10.05 3.36
C GLU A 147 -10.40 9.43 3.02
N PRO A 148 -9.86 8.49 3.81
CA PRO A 148 -8.57 7.88 3.49
C PRO A 148 -8.62 7.00 2.23
N PRO A 149 -7.51 6.85 1.49
CA PRO A 149 -7.46 5.99 0.32
C PRO A 149 -7.60 4.51 0.70
N SER A 150 -8.39 3.78 -0.10
CA SER A 150 -8.56 2.33 0.08
C SER A 150 -7.50 1.50 -0.64
N HIS A 151 -6.74 2.09 -1.58
CA HIS A 151 -5.70 1.41 -2.33
C HIS A 151 -4.55 2.35 -2.72
N ILE A 152 -3.31 1.85 -2.65
CA ILE A 152 -2.11 2.62 -2.99
C ILE A 152 -1.96 3.04 -4.46
N ILE A 153 -2.73 2.48 -5.41
CA ILE A 153 -2.73 2.91 -6.83
C ILE A 153 -4.13 3.31 -7.34
N ALA A 154 -5.20 2.77 -6.75
CA ALA A 154 -6.59 3.05 -7.14
C ALA A 154 -7.41 3.50 -5.92
N PRO A 155 -7.19 4.71 -5.40
CA PRO A 155 -7.54 5.08 -4.03
C PRO A 155 -9.06 5.02 -3.75
N VAL A 156 -9.89 5.29 -4.77
CA VAL A 156 -11.36 5.31 -4.69
C VAL A 156 -12.05 4.00 -5.07
N VAL A 157 -11.33 2.88 -5.13
CA VAL A 157 -11.91 1.61 -5.65
C VAL A 157 -13.09 1.04 -4.85
N HIS A 158 -13.32 1.53 -3.64
CA HIS A 158 -14.48 1.15 -2.84
C HIS A 158 -15.77 1.86 -3.30
N LYS A 159 -15.69 2.96 -4.06
CA LYS A 159 -16.85 3.71 -4.57
C LYS A 159 -17.19 3.34 -6.00
N ASP A 160 -18.46 3.49 -6.36
CA ASP A 160 -18.90 3.40 -7.76
C ASP A 160 -19.20 4.76 -8.41
N LYS A 161 -19.59 4.69 -9.68
CA LYS A 161 -19.84 5.87 -10.53
C LYS A 161 -20.95 6.74 -9.95
N GLU A 162 -22.02 6.14 -9.47
CA GLU A 162 -23.19 6.83 -8.96
C GLU A 162 -22.86 7.59 -7.67
N GLU A 163 -22.09 7.00 -6.75
CA GLU A 163 -21.57 7.69 -5.56
C GLU A 163 -20.73 8.92 -5.90
N ILE A 164 -19.79 8.76 -6.83
CA ILE A 164 -18.91 9.85 -7.27
C ILE A 164 -19.74 10.94 -7.94
N TYR A 165 -20.75 10.58 -8.74
CA TYR A 165 -21.60 11.56 -9.40
C TYR A 165 -22.40 12.40 -8.39
N GLN A 166 -22.98 11.77 -7.36
CA GLN A 166 -23.69 12.48 -6.29
C GLN A 166 -22.75 13.44 -5.54
N LEU A 167 -21.50 13.05 -5.33
CA LEU A 167 -20.49 13.90 -4.73
C LEU A 167 -20.17 15.13 -5.61
N PHE A 168 -20.06 14.94 -6.93
CA PHE A 168 -19.86 16.04 -7.87
C PHE A 168 -21.05 16.99 -7.90
N ILE A 169 -22.30 16.49 -7.81
CA ILE A 169 -23.51 17.34 -7.68
C ILE A 169 -23.35 18.28 -6.48
N ARG A 170 -23.05 17.71 -5.32
CA ARG A 170 -22.95 18.47 -4.07
C ARG A 170 -21.80 19.48 -4.08
N THR A 171 -20.68 19.15 -4.72
CA THR A 171 -19.44 19.91 -4.59
C THR A 171 -19.22 20.92 -5.71
N HIS A 172 -19.41 20.51 -6.97
CA HIS A 172 -19.02 21.33 -8.12
C HIS A 172 -20.05 22.40 -8.49
N GLN A 173 -21.32 22.19 -8.15
CA GLN A 173 -22.42 23.14 -8.40
C GLN A 173 -22.49 23.65 -9.86
N LEU A 174 -22.10 22.80 -10.81
CA LEU A 174 -22.16 23.09 -12.24
C LEU A 174 -23.57 22.81 -12.82
N PRO A 175 -23.98 23.45 -13.92
CA PRO A 175 -25.23 23.17 -14.60
C PRO A 175 -25.36 21.69 -15.01
N ARG A 176 -26.56 21.11 -14.89
CA ARG A 176 -26.83 19.69 -15.19
C ARG A 176 -28.12 19.49 -15.96
N GLU A 177 -28.14 18.44 -16.77
CA GLU A 177 -29.36 17.94 -17.40
C GLU A 177 -30.18 17.13 -16.39
N PRO A 178 -31.46 17.48 -16.13
CA PRO A 178 -32.30 16.75 -15.19
C PRO A 178 -32.46 15.27 -15.57
N GLY A 179 -32.29 14.37 -14.60
CA GLY A 179 -32.54 12.93 -14.76
C GLY A 179 -31.46 12.13 -15.48
N ARG A 180 -30.36 12.75 -15.94
CA ARG A 180 -29.25 12.07 -16.62
C ARG A 180 -28.06 11.84 -15.69
N VAL A 181 -27.57 10.60 -15.66
CA VAL A 181 -26.26 10.26 -15.07
C VAL A 181 -25.22 10.28 -16.20
N PRO A 182 -24.16 11.09 -16.11
CA PRO A 182 -23.13 11.17 -17.13
C PRO A 182 -22.33 9.88 -17.24
N GLU A 183 -21.70 9.71 -18.39
CA GLU A 183 -20.71 8.67 -18.60
C GLU A 183 -19.37 9.04 -17.97
N ILE A 184 -18.52 8.04 -17.70
CA ILE A 184 -17.23 8.24 -17.03
C ILE A 184 -16.37 9.33 -17.71
N PRO A 185 -16.25 9.39 -19.06
CA PRO A 185 -15.47 10.45 -19.72
C PRO A 185 -16.01 11.86 -19.48
N GLU A 186 -17.32 12.02 -19.31
CA GLU A 186 -17.96 13.31 -19.02
C GLU A 186 -17.66 13.73 -17.59
N MET A 187 -17.74 12.81 -16.63
CA MET A 187 -17.37 13.06 -15.23
C MET A 187 -15.89 13.46 -15.10
N THR A 188 -15.00 12.76 -15.81
CA THR A 188 -13.57 13.11 -15.84
C THR A 188 -13.33 14.49 -16.45
N ARG A 189 -14.11 14.87 -17.47
CA ARG A 189 -14.04 16.21 -18.08
C ARG A 189 -14.52 17.30 -17.11
N GLU A 190 -15.59 17.04 -16.37
CA GLU A 190 -16.09 17.92 -15.31
C GLU A 190 -15.01 18.17 -14.24
N ALA A 191 -14.42 17.10 -13.69
CA ALA A 191 -13.34 17.21 -12.71
C ALA A 191 -12.15 17.99 -13.28
N ARG A 192 -11.77 17.74 -14.54
CA ARG A 192 -10.71 18.49 -15.23
C ARG A 192 -11.03 19.98 -15.35
N GLN A 193 -12.27 20.35 -15.63
CA GLN A 193 -12.71 21.75 -15.70
C GLN A 193 -12.54 22.44 -14.35
N VAL A 194 -12.95 21.79 -13.26
CA VAL A 194 -12.83 22.31 -11.90
C VAL A 194 -11.37 22.43 -11.47
N LEU A 195 -10.56 21.39 -11.70
CA LEU A 195 -9.15 21.37 -11.30
C LEU A 195 -8.29 22.35 -12.10
N ARG A 196 -8.65 22.68 -13.35
CA ARG A 196 -7.85 23.58 -14.21
C ARG A 196 -7.60 24.94 -13.56
N SER A 197 -8.62 25.55 -12.97
CA SER A 197 -8.48 26.85 -12.30
C SER A 197 -7.59 26.74 -11.05
N ARG A 198 -7.65 25.60 -10.35
CA ARG A 198 -6.82 25.32 -9.15
C ARG A 198 -5.35 25.19 -9.52
N PHE A 199 -5.03 24.48 -10.61
CA PHE A 199 -3.65 24.39 -11.12
C PHE A 199 -3.08 25.77 -11.47
N LEU A 200 -3.82 26.57 -12.25
CA LEU A 200 -3.34 27.89 -12.70
C LEU A 200 -3.19 28.90 -11.55
N ALA A 201 -3.95 28.70 -10.47
CA ALA A 201 -3.90 29.53 -9.27
C ALA A 201 -2.88 29.06 -8.22
N SER A 202 -2.25 27.91 -8.45
CA SER A 202 -1.34 27.27 -7.49
C SER A 202 0.02 27.94 -7.48
N GLU A 203 0.51 28.26 -6.29
CA GLU A 203 1.82 28.88 -6.08
C GLU A 203 2.87 27.85 -5.67
N MET A 204 2.41 26.72 -5.12
CA MET A 204 3.25 25.59 -4.73
C MET A 204 2.70 24.26 -5.25
N GLY A 205 3.54 23.53 -5.98
CA GLY A 205 3.34 22.15 -6.34
C GLY A 205 3.96 21.22 -5.32
N ILE A 206 3.22 20.21 -4.86
CA ILE A 206 3.74 19.17 -3.98
C ILE A 206 3.62 17.82 -4.70
N THR A 207 4.72 17.08 -4.77
CA THR A 207 4.71 15.72 -5.33
C THR A 207 5.29 14.72 -4.36
N GLY A 208 4.94 13.45 -4.56
CA GLY A 208 5.74 12.35 -4.05
C GLY A 208 7.07 12.18 -4.82
N GLY A 209 7.66 11.00 -4.68
CA GLY A 209 8.71 10.49 -5.54
C GLY A 209 8.59 8.97 -5.66
N ASN A 210 8.63 8.41 -6.87
CA ASN A 210 8.73 6.96 -7.04
C ASN A 210 10.15 6.51 -6.69
N PHE A 211 11.15 7.22 -7.23
CA PHE A 211 12.57 7.03 -6.95
C PHE A 211 13.33 8.35 -6.97
N LEU A 212 14.44 8.39 -6.25
CA LEU A 212 15.48 9.42 -6.42
C LEU A 212 16.63 8.81 -7.22
N VAL A 213 17.27 9.61 -8.07
CA VAL A 213 18.43 9.19 -8.85
C VAL A 213 19.64 9.99 -8.38
N ALA A 214 20.55 9.31 -7.69
CA ALA A 214 21.69 9.94 -7.03
C ALA A 214 22.68 10.57 -8.02
N GLU A 215 22.94 9.91 -9.15
CA GLU A 215 23.91 10.43 -10.13
C GLU A 215 23.49 11.75 -10.80
N THR A 216 22.19 12.05 -10.85
CA THR A 216 21.66 13.25 -11.51
C THR A 216 21.01 14.25 -10.55
N GLY A 217 20.79 13.87 -9.28
CA GLY A 217 20.05 14.71 -8.33
C GLY A 217 18.57 14.87 -8.71
N SER A 218 17.97 13.83 -9.30
CA SER A 218 16.62 13.89 -9.87
C SER A 218 15.59 13.08 -9.09
N VAL A 219 14.32 13.47 -9.17
CA VAL A 219 13.17 12.63 -8.75
C VAL A 219 12.46 12.07 -9.98
N ALA A 220 12.17 10.78 -9.96
CA ALA A 220 11.36 10.10 -10.95
C ALA A 220 9.90 9.99 -10.47
N LEU A 221 8.97 10.39 -11.32
CA LEU A 221 7.52 10.31 -11.10
C LEU A 221 6.87 9.44 -12.17
N VAL A 222 5.88 8.66 -11.75
CA VAL A 222 5.11 7.77 -12.62
C VAL A 222 3.63 8.01 -12.37
N THR A 223 2.89 8.38 -13.42
CA THR A 223 1.43 8.57 -13.33
C THR A 223 0.74 8.24 -14.66
N ASN A 224 -0.57 8.02 -14.58
CA ASN A 224 -1.41 7.74 -15.74
C ASN A 224 -2.30 8.92 -16.14
N GLU A 225 -2.39 9.96 -15.31
CA GLU A 225 -3.34 11.07 -15.49
C GLU A 225 -2.68 12.35 -16.02
N GLY A 226 -1.36 12.52 -15.88
CA GLY A 226 -0.62 13.70 -16.36
C GLY A 226 -0.81 14.94 -15.48
N ASN A 227 -1.43 14.79 -14.31
CA ASN A 227 -1.69 15.85 -13.33
C ASN A 227 -0.42 16.36 -12.64
N GLU A 228 0.62 15.54 -12.57
CA GLU A 228 1.93 15.91 -12.06
C GLU A 228 2.57 17.02 -12.89
N GLY A 229 2.42 16.98 -14.23
CA GLY A 229 3.04 17.97 -15.11
C GLY A 229 2.59 19.40 -14.79
N LEU A 230 1.29 19.60 -14.52
CA LEU A 230 0.77 20.91 -14.09
C LEU A 230 1.10 21.24 -12.64
N CYS A 231 1.27 20.24 -11.76
CA CYS A 231 1.78 20.47 -10.40
C CYS A 231 3.24 20.91 -10.41
N THR A 232 4.05 20.53 -11.39
CA THR A 232 5.49 20.77 -11.37
C THR A 232 5.92 21.90 -12.29
N ALA A 233 5.20 22.14 -13.38
CA ALA A 233 5.57 23.15 -14.37
C ALA A 233 4.99 24.54 -14.12
N VAL A 234 3.81 24.62 -13.48
CA VAL A 234 3.06 25.88 -13.29
C VAL A 234 3.47 26.63 -12.01
N PRO A 235 3.55 25.98 -10.84
CA PRO A 235 3.79 26.70 -9.60
C PRO A 235 5.24 27.17 -9.48
N ARG A 236 5.46 28.34 -8.86
CA ARG A 236 6.81 28.90 -8.63
C ARG A 236 7.62 28.10 -7.62
N VAL A 237 6.98 27.40 -6.69
CA VAL A 237 7.65 26.49 -5.73
C VAL A 237 7.25 25.04 -6.04
N HIS A 238 8.22 24.14 -6.10
CA HIS A 238 7.98 22.70 -6.13
C HIS A 238 8.64 22.02 -4.93
N VAL A 239 7.87 21.19 -4.23
CA VAL A 239 8.35 20.35 -3.12
C VAL A 239 8.13 18.89 -3.46
N ALA A 240 9.21 18.13 -3.64
CA ALA A 240 9.18 16.69 -3.81
C ALA A 240 9.49 15.99 -2.48
N ILE A 241 8.55 15.17 -2.01
CA ILE A 241 8.63 14.49 -0.71
C ILE A 241 8.72 12.99 -0.94
N THR A 242 9.76 12.35 -0.41
CA THR A 242 9.93 10.91 -0.57
C THR A 242 10.69 10.29 0.59
N GLY A 243 10.48 8.99 0.78
CA GLY A 243 11.25 8.24 1.75
C GLY A 243 12.70 8.04 1.30
N VAL A 244 13.62 8.02 2.26
CA VAL A 244 15.06 7.83 2.04
C VAL A 244 15.39 6.52 1.32
N GLU A 245 14.58 5.49 1.51
CA GLU A 245 14.81 4.15 0.95
C GLU A 245 14.71 4.15 -0.59
N LYS A 246 14.07 5.15 -1.19
CA LYS A 246 13.77 5.20 -2.63
C LYS A 246 14.92 5.70 -3.50
N VAL A 247 16.10 5.98 -2.94
CA VAL A 247 17.27 6.36 -3.74
C VAL A 247 17.78 5.19 -4.59
N LEU A 248 18.19 5.52 -5.81
CA LEU A 248 18.85 4.65 -6.77
C LEU A 248 20.17 5.31 -7.19
N PRO A 249 21.26 4.54 -7.33
CA PRO A 249 22.54 5.08 -7.77
C PRO A 249 22.46 5.75 -9.15
N THR A 250 21.91 5.05 -10.16
CA THR A 250 21.94 5.49 -11.56
C THR A 250 20.58 5.43 -12.27
N LEU A 251 20.49 6.07 -13.44
CA LEU A 251 19.38 5.99 -14.38
C LEU A 251 19.21 4.57 -14.94
N GLU A 252 20.27 3.77 -15.03
CA GLU A 252 20.16 2.36 -15.40
C GLU A 252 19.42 1.54 -14.33
N ASP A 253 19.65 1.84 -13.05
CA ASP A 253 18.90 1.22 -11.95
C ASP A 253 17.42 1.57 -12.07
N LEU A 254 17.12 2.84 -12.35
CA LEU A 254 15.76 3.30 -12.60
C LEU A 254 15.12 2.60 -13.80
N ALA A 255 15.81 2.56 -14.94
CA ALA A 255 15.34 1.90 -16.15
C ALA A 255 15.02 0.42 -15.90
N THR A 256 15.88 -0.28 -15.15
CA THR A 256 15.67 -1.68 -14.76
C THR A 256 14.39 -1.84 -13.95
N ILE A 257 14.17 -1.00 -12.93
CA ILE A 257 12.98 -1.06 -12.08
C ILE A 257 11.71 -0.67 -12.86
N MET A 258 11.82 0.29 -13.79
CA MET A 258 10.70 0.71 -14.64
C MET A 258 10.24 -0.37 -15.61
N ARG A 259 11.06 -1.39 -15.92
CA ARG A 259 10.57 -2.59 -16.64
C ARG A 259 9.58 -3.41 -15.81
N LEU A 260 9.63 -3.32 -14.47
CA LEU A 260 8.82 -4.10 -13.55
C LEU A 260 7.61 -3.34 -12.98
N LEU A 261 7.79 -2.05 -12.66
CA LEU A 261 6.80 -1.27 -11.91
C LEU A 261 5.44 -1.17 -12.63
N PRO A 262 5.34 -0.65 -13.87
CA PRO A 262 4.04 -0.50 -14.56
C PRO A 262 3.38 -1.85 -14.85
N ARG A 263 4.17 -2.85 -15.24
CA ARG A 263 3.68 -4.22 -15.50
C ARG A 263 3.04 -4.82 -14.25
N SER A 264 3.66 -4.61 -13.09
CA SER A 264 3.18 -5.15 -11.82
C SER A 264 2.03 -4.35 -11.20
N ALA A 265 1.97 -3.04 -11.48
CA ALA A 265 0.97 -2.15 -10.89
C ALA A 265 -0.34 -2.17 -11.69
N THR A 266 -0.27 -1.81 -12.96
CA THR A 266 -1.45 -1.55 -13.81
C THR A 266 -1.55 -2.50 -14.99
N GLY A 267 -0.55 -3.38 -15.18
CA GLY A 267 -0.49 -4.27 -16.35
C GLY A 267 -0.18 -3.51 -17.63
N GLN A 268 0.64 -2.45 -17.55
CA GLN A 268 1.09 -1.68 -18.70
C GLN A 268 2.59 -1.94 -18.95
N VAL A 269 3.03 -1.89 -20.21
CA VAL A 269 4.46 -1.99 -20.58
C VAL A 269 5.25 -0.80 -20.02
N ILE A 270 4.64 0.39 -20.06
CA ILE A 270 5.10 1.65 -19.47
C ILE A 270 3.87 2.49 -19.05
N SER A 271 4.02 3.41 -18.10
CA SER A 271 2.94 4.33 -17.69
C SER A 271 2.69 5.39 -18.78
N ASN A 272 1.50 6.00 -18.79
CA ASN A 272 1.18 7.06 -19.78
C ASN A 272 2.10 8.28 -19.63
N TYR A 273 2.51 8.60 -18.41
CA TYR A 273 3.43 9.69 -18.10
C TYR A 273 4.56 9.19 -17.20
N PHE A 274 5.75 9.64 -17.54
CA PHE A 274 6.98 9.41 -16.79
C PHE A 274 7.79 10.70 -16.83
N SER A 275 8.06 11.26 -15.66
CA SER A 275 8.80 12.52 -15.54
C SER A 275 10.04 12.32 -14.70
N LEU A 276 11.15 12.89 -15.15
CA LEU A 276 12.40 12.97 -14.40
C LEU A 276 12.71 14.45 -14.13
N LEU A 277 12.46 14.91 -12.91
CA LEU A 277 12.58 16.32 -12.54
C LEU A 277 13.96 16.58 -11.93
N THR A 278 14.69 17.56 -12.48
CA THR A 278 16.10 17.79 -12.17
C THR A 278 16.38 19.27 -11.94
N GLY A 279 16.14 19.74 -10.73
CA GLY A 279 16.35 21.13 -10.34
C GLY A 279 15.20 22.08 -10.75
N PRO A 280 15.27 23.35 -10.31
CA PRO A 280 14.37 24.41 -10.76
C PRO A 280 14.60 24.77 -12.22
N ARG A 281 13.72 25.62 -12.78
CA ARG A 281 13.85 26.13 -14.15
C ARG A 281 15.18 26.87 -14.36
N GLY A 282 15.78 26.67 -15.52
CA GLY A 282 16.99 27.36 -15.95
C GLY A 282 16.73 28.81 -16.40
N ALA A 283 17.81 29.57 -16.58
CA ALA A 283 17.72 30.92 -17.12
C ALA A 283 17.14 30.91 -18.55
N GLY A 284 16.07 31.67 -18.78
CA GLY A 284 15.39 31.75 -20.08
C GLY A 284 14.35 30.64 -20.34
N GLU A 285 14.23 29.65 -19.45
CA GLU A 285 13.15 28.68 -19.51
C GLU A 285 11.83 29.32 -19.06
N ARG A 286 10.75 29.05 -19.81
CA ARG A 286 9.43 29.65 -19.56
C ARG A 286 8.62 28.89 -18.52
N ASP A 287 8.86 27.58 -18.42
CA ASP A 287 8.10 26.66 -17.59
C ASP A 287 9.00 26.06 -16.50
N GLY A 288 8.40 25.67 -15.37
CA GLY A 288 9.09 25.06 -14.24
C GLY A 288 9.18 25.97 -13.01
N PRO A 289 9.53 25.39 -11.85
CA PRO A 289 9.52 26.12 -10.58
C PRO A 289 10.77 26.99 -10.47
N GLU A 290 10.62 28.16 -9.83
CA GLU A 290 11.74 29.03 -9.44
C GLU A 290 12.53 28.43 -8.27
N HIS A 291 11.85 27.67 -7.41
CA HIS A 291 12.43 27.02 -6.25
C HIS A 291 12.04 25.55 -6.20
N MET A 292 13.04 24.67 -6.14
CA MET A 292 12.82 23.23 -5.97
C MET A 292 13.36 22.76 -4.62
N TYR A 293 12.52 22.07 -3.86
CA TYR A 293 12.86 21.46 -2.59
C TYR A 293 12.69 19.94 -2.65
N PHE A 294 13.66 19.21 -2.12
CA PHE A 294 13.53 17.79 -1.80
C PHE A 294 13.43 17.64 -0.29
N ILE A 295 12.44 16.88 0.19
CA ILE A 295 12.34 16.50 1.60
C ILE A 295 12.47 14.98 1.67
N LEU A 296 13.57 14.54 2.29
CA LEU A 296 13.95 13.14 2.44
C LEU A 296 13.52 12.65 3.82
N VAL A 297 12.54 11.75 3.83
CA VAL A 297 11.86 11.32 5.05
C VAL A 297 12.35 9.94 5.48
N ASP A 298 12.88 9.82 6.69
CA ASP A 298 13.15 8.51 7.27
C ASP A 298 11.86 7.86 7.78
N GLY A 299 11.23 8.42 8.82
CA GLY A 299 9.99 7.87 9.37
C GLY A 299 10.11 6.39 9.78
N GLY A 300 11.28 5.98 10.28
CA GLY A 300 11.56 4.61 10.73
C GLY A 300 12.00 3.62 9.66
N ARG A 301 12.33 4.08 8.44
CA ARG A 301 12.80 3.23 7.33
C ARG A 301 14.21 2.72 7.57
N THR A 302 15.11 3.59 8.03
CA THR A 302 16.51 3.23 8.36
C THR A 302 16.57 2.16 9.44
N GLY A 303 15.62 2.16 10.38
CA GLY A 303 15.49 1.13 11.43
C GLY A 303 15.21 -0.29 10.92
N LEU A 304 14.90 -0.47 9.63
CA LEU A 304 14.77 -1.79 9.01
C LEU A 304 16.08 -2.31 8.40
N LEU A 305 17.07 -1.45 8.17
CA LEU A 305 18.37 -1.83 7.59
C LEU A 305 19.12 -2.79 8.53
N GLY A 306 19.73 -3.83 7.97
CA GLY A 306 20.44 -4.86 8.73
C GLY A 306 19.54 -5.78 9.57
N GLY A 307 18.24 -5.50 9.62
CA GLY A 307 17.27 -6.22 10.44
C GLY A 307 16.50 -7.30 9.67
N ASP A 308 15.67 -8.03 10.42
CA ASP A 308 14.80 -9.09 9.89
C ASP A 308 13.83 -8.64 8.78
N PHE A 309 13.57 -7.33 8.70
CA PHE A 309 12.59 -6.71 7.82
C PHE A 309 13.21 -5.85 6.71
N GLU A 310 14.53 -5.85 6.55
CA GLU A 310 15.25 -5.07 5.52
C GLU A 310 14.68 -5.29 4.12
N GLU A 311 14.25 -6.51 3.81
CA GLU A 311 13.67 -6.87 2.51
C GLU A 311 12.47 -5.96 2.12
N MET A 312 11.78 -5.36 3.10
CA MET A 312 10.69 -4.41 2.85
C MET A 312 11.14 -3.11 2.19
N LEU A 313 12.37 -2.67 2.43
CA LEU A 313 12.91 -1.43 1.85
C LEU A 313 13.08 -1.53 0.32
N ARG A 314 13.03 -2.73 -0.25
CA ARG A 314 12.98 -2.92 -1.71
C ARG A 314 11.61 -2.61 -2.31
N CYS A 315 10.56 -2.41 -1.52
CA CYS A 315 9.21 -2.28 -2.05
C CYS A 315 9.05 -1.07 -2.98
N ILE A 316 8.75 -1.33 -4.25
CA ILE A 316 8.47 -0.30 -5.27
C ILE A 316 7.01 0.17 -5.30
N ARG A 317 6.23 -0.18 -4.27
CA ARG A 317 4.81 0.24 -4.09
C ARG A 317 3.87 -0.07 -5.27
N CYS A 318 4.13 -1.14 -6.03
CA CYS A 318 3.30 -1.51 -7.18
C CYS A 318 1.88 -2.01 -6.83
N GLY A 319 1.63 -2.49 -5.61
CA GLY A 319 0.30 -2.98 -5.21
C GLY A 319 -0.04 -4.40 -5.65
N ALA A 320 0.83 -5.09 -6.40
CA ALA A 320 0.60 -6.47 -6.87
C ALA A 320 0.22 -7.44 -5.72
N CYS A 321 0.86 -7.30 -4.56
CA CYS A 321 0.56 -8.11 -3.38
C CYS A 321 -0.87 -7.91 -2.84
N MET A 322 -1.42 -6.70 -2.95
CA MET A 322 -2.79 -6.39 -2.55
C MET A 322 -3.78 -7.00 -3.54
N ASN A 323 -3.50 -6.82 -4.83
CA ASN A 323 -4.33 -7.32 -5.92
C ASN A 323 -4.51 -8.84 -5.92
N HIS A 324 -3.52 -9.60 -5.43
CA HIS A 324 -3.57 -11.06 -5.34
C HIS A 324 -3.91 -11.59 -3.93
N CYS A 325 -4.11 -10.70 -2.96
CA CYS A 325 -4.39 -11.12 -1.59
C CYS A 325 -5.89 -11.45 -1.43
N PRO A 326 -6.26 -12.70 -1.10
CA PRO A 326 -7.67 -13.07 -0.95
C PRO A 326 -8.34 -12.34 0.23
N VAL A 327 -7.58 -11.95 1.26
CA VAL A 327 -8.09 -11.17 2.39
C VAL A 327 -8.42 -9.75 1.93
N TYR A 328 -7.48 -9.06 1.30
CA TYR A 328 -7.68 -7.70 0.78
C TYR A 328 -8.84 -7.62 -0.22
N GLN A 329 -8.96 -8.60 -1.12
CA GLN A 329 -10.05 -8.68 -2.10
C GLN A 329 -11.45 -8.80 -1.46
N LYS A 330 -11.53 -9.13 -0.17
CA LYS A 330 -12.80 -9.24 0.57
C LYS A 330 -13.07 -8.08 1.51
N ILE A 331 -12.04 -7.54 2.16
CA ILE A 331 -12.22 -6.54 3.22
C ILE A 331 -11.82 -5.10 2.79
N GLY A 332 -11.19 -4.94 1.63
CA GLY A 332 -10.67 -3.66 1.14
C GLY A 332 -9.53 -3.09 2.01
N GLY A 333 -9.03 -1.90 1.66
CA GLY A 333 -7.92 -1.29 2.40
C GLY A 333 -8.30 -0.62 3.70
N HIS A 334 -9.52 -0.06 3.83
CA HIS A 334 -9.93 0.67 5.04
C HIS A 334 -9.95 -0.19 6.31
N SER A 335 -10.13 -1.51 6.16
CA SER A 335 -10.07 -2.46 7.27
C SER A 335 -8.71 -2.52 7.95
N TYR A 336 -7.62 -2.22 7.23
CA TYR A 336 -6.25 -2.24 7.77
C TYR A 336 -5.96 -1.06 8.71
N GLY A 337 -6.75 0.01 8.65
CA GLY A 337 -6.75 1.07 9.64
C GLY A 337 -5.58 2.06 9.57
N TRP A 338 -4.76 2.04 8.52
CA TRP A 338 -3.72 3.06 8.32
C TRP A 338 -3.33 3.21 6.85
N VAL A 339 -2.37 4.10 6.59
CA VAL A 339 -1.88 4.53 5.27
C VAL A 339 -1.50 3.35 4.37
N TYR A 340 -0.91 2.29 4.93
CA TYR A 340 -0.51 1.10 4.17
C TYR A 340 -1.44 -0.09 4.40
N PRO A 341 -2.28 -0.45 3.41
CA PRO A 341 -3.13 -1.62 3.48
C PRO A 341 -2.50 -2.88 2.85
N GLY A 342 -3.16 -4.02 3.06
CA GLY A 342 -2.81 -5.31 2.43
C GLY A 342 -1.55 -5.96 3.01
N PRO A 343 -1.02 -7.01 2.35
CA PRO A 343 0.10 -7.80 2.89
C PRO A 343 1.37 -6.99 3.19
N MET A 344 1.74 -6.09 2.27
CA MET A 344 2.88 -5.18 2.48
C MET A 344 2.61 -4.20 3.62
N GLY A 345 1.39 -3.69 3.72
CA GLY A 345 0.97 -2.80 4.80
C GLY A 345 0.98 -3.49 6.16
N SER A 346 0.52 -4.74 6.26
CA SER A 346 0.59 -5.51 7.52
C SER A 346 2.02 -5.64 8.06
N VAL A 347 3.03 -5.71 7.19
CA VAL A 347 4.44 -5.68 7.61
C VAL A 347 4.86 -4.27 7.98
N LEU A 348 4.75 -3.31 7.06
CA LEU A 348 5.27 -1.96 7.28
C LEU A 348 4.60 -1.20 8.41
N THR A 349 3.27 -1.25 8.50
CA THR A 349 2.53 -0.61 9.58
C THR A 349 3.01 -1.16 10.93
N SER A 350 3.14 -2.48 11.06
CA SER A 350 3.68 -3.09 12.28
C SER A 350 5.11 -2.67 12.59
N SER A 351 5.94 -2.48 11.55
CA SER A 351 7.31 -2.02 11.71
C SER A 351 7.42 -0.54 12.10
N TYR A 352 6.53 0.32 11.60
CA TYR A 352 6.60 1.77 11.82
C TYR A 352 5.85 2.24 13.08
N VAL A 353 4.71 1.64 13.39
CA VAL A 353 3.85 2.08 14.51
C VAL A 353 3.88 1.15 15.72
N GLY A 354 4.57 0.01 15.60
CA GLY A 354 4.68 -1.01 16.63
C GLY A 354 3.61 -2.10 16.57
N LEU A 355 3.95 -3.29 17.06
CA LEU A 355 3.11 -4.49 17.03
C LEU A 355 1.86 -4.39 17.91
N GLU A 356 1.94 -3.60 18.98
CA GLU A 356 0.88 -3.38 19.95
C GLU A 356 -0.35 -2.72 19.33
N GLN A 357 -0.13 -1.85 18.34
CA GLN A 357 -1.20 -1.19 17.59
C GLN A 357 -1.70 -2.01 16.41
N THR A 358 -1.04 -3.12 16.08
CA THR A 358 -1.30 -3.91 14.86
C THR A 358 -1.50 -5.39 15.13
N LEU A 359 -1.96 -5.77 16.33
CA LEU A 359 -2.04 -7.17 16.78
C LEU A 359 -2.69 -8.14 15.79
N ASP A 360 -3.73 -7.70 15.07
CA ASP A 360 -4.44 -8.53 14.11
C ASP A 360 -3.84 -8.50 12.70
N LEU A 361 -3.03 -7.50 12.32
CA LEU A 361 -2.53 -7.36 10.95
C LEU A 361 -1.61 -8.51 10.50
N PRO A 362 -0.65 -8.99 11.32
CA PRO A 362 0.12 -10.20 10.98
C PRO A 362 -0.74 -11.46 10.89
N GLN A 363 -1.84 -11.51 11.66
CA GLN A 363 -2.78 -12.64 11.69
C GLN A 363 -3.76 -12.62 10.51
N ALA A 364 -3.99 -11.47 9.91
CA ALA A 364 -4.83 -11.24 8.73
C ALA A 364 -4.20 -11.77 7.41
N ALA A 365 -3.54 -12.91 7.47
CA ALA A 365 -2.93 -13.56 6.32
C ALA A 365 -3.21 -15.07 6.35
N THR A 366 -3.70 -15.59 5.23
CA THR A 366 -3.95 -17.03 5.02
C THR A 366 -2.67 -17.84 4.80
N MET A 367 -1.51 -17.16 4.72
CA MET A 367 -0.21 -17.75 4.41
C MET A 367 -0.17 -18.50 3.07
N CYS A 368 -1.01 -18.11 2.10
CA CYS A 368 -1.11 -18.77 0.79
C CYS A 368 0.09 -18.54 -0.15
N GLY A 369 1.05 -17.68 0.21
CA GLY A 369 2.27 -17.46 -0.57
C GLY A 369 2.12 -16.56 -1.83
N GLN A 370 0.91 -16.27 -2.28
CA GLN A 370 0.68 -15.55 -3.56
C GLN A 370 1.38 -14.19 -3.62
N CYS A 371 1.37 -13.43 -2.52
CA CYS A 371 2.04 -12.13 -2.45
C CYS A 371 3.57 -12.20 -2.66
N HIS A 372 4.20 -13.33 -2.31
CA HIS A 372 5.62 -13.58 -2.58
C HIS A 372 5.83 -13.90 -4.07
N VAL A 373 5.04 -14.82 -4.63
CA VAL A 373 5.13 -15.25 -6.04
C VAL A 373 5.07 -14.05 -6.99
N VAL A 374 4.09 -13.16 -6.78
CA VAL A 374 3.82 -12.03 -7.69
C VAL A 374 4.69 -10.80 -7.45
N CYS A 375 5.46 -10.75 -6.35
CA CYS A 375 6.24 -9.58 -5.99
C CYS A 375 7.40 -9.37 -7.00
N PRO A 376 7.43 -8.26 -7.77
CA PRO A 376 8.54 -8.02 -8.71
C PRO A 376 9.90 -7.91 -8.00
N MET A 377 9.89 -7.54 -6.71
CA MET A 377 11.10 -7.34 -5.91
C MET A 377 11.45 -8.53 -5.01
N LYS A 378 10.79 -9.68 -5.22
CA LYS A 378 11.02 -10.94 -4.48
C LYS A 378 11.03 -10.74 -2.96
N ILE A 379 10.09 -9.93 -2.45
CA ILE A 379 9.95 -9.69 -1.01
C ILE A 379 9.19 -10.90 -0.40
N PRO A 380 9.75 -11.60 0.58
CA PRO A 380 9.15 -12.79 1.17
C PRO A 380 8.09 -12.42 2.22
N LEU A 381 7.03 -11.72 1.79
CA LEU A 381 5.98 -11.21 2.68
C LEU A 381 5.39 -12.25 3.66
N PRO A 382 5.11 -13.52 3.26
CA PRO A 382 4.65 -14.54 4.20
C PRO A 382 5.66 -14.80 5.33
N ASP A 383 6.96 -14.87 5.03
CA ASP A 383 7.99 -15.10 6.05
C ASP A 383 8.11 -13.91 6.99
N LEU A 384 8.06 -12.69 6.47
CA LEU A 384 8.06 -11.48 7.30
C LEU A 384 6.83 -11.41 8.21
N LEU A 385 5.65 -11.76 7.70
CA LEU A 385 4.43 -11.84 8.51
C LEU A 385 4.56 -12.93 9.59
N ARG A 386 5.15 -14.08 9.28
CA ARG A 386 5.44 -15.13 10.27
C ARG A 386 6.38 -14.63 11.37
N LYS A 387 7.47 -13.94 11.03
CA LYS A 387 8.37 -13.33 12.02
C LYS A 387 7.63 -12.36 12.94
N LEU A 388 6.70 -11.57 12.41
CA LEU A 388 5.86 -10.70 13.25
C LEU A 388 4.97 -11.51 14.21
N ARG A 389 4.41 -12.65 13.78
CA ARG A 389 3.64 -13.56 14.67
C ARG A 389 4.53 -14.18 15.76
N GLU A 390 5.76 -14.56 15.42
CA GLU A 390 6.75 -15.08 16.37
C GLU A 390 7.06 -14.02 17.44
N ARG A 391 7.39 -12.80 17.02
CA ARG A 391 7.62 -11.66 17.93
C ARG A 391 6.40 -11.35 18.82
N GLN A 392 5.18 -11.43 18.27
CA GLN A 392 3.95 -11.27 19.06
C GLN A 392 3.83 -12.33 20.16
N PHE A 393 4.20 -13.58 19.86
CA PHE A 393 4.15 -14.68 20.81
C PHE A 393 5.23 -14.55 21.91
N GLU A 394 6.47 -14.25 21.51
CA GLU A 394 7.62 -14.04 22.41
C GLU A 394 7.38 -12.90 23.39
N ARG A 395 6.87 -11.77 22.90
CA ARG A 395 6.52 -10.59 23.72
C ARG A 395 5.23 -10.77 24.52
N GLY A 396 4.53 -11.89 24.34
CA GLY A 396 3.29 -12.18 25.06
C GLY A 396 2.11 -11.28 24.70
N LEU A 397 2.13 -10.67 23.51
CA LEU A 397 1.10 -9.73 23.05
C LEU A 397 -0.21 -10.40 22.60
N ARG A 398 -0.19 -11.72 22.40
CA ARG A 398 -1.38 -12.51 22.06
C ARG A 398 -2.16 -12.90 23.33
N PRO A 399 -3.50 -13.01 23.25
CA PRO A 399 -4.34 -13.41 24.38
C PRO A 399 -3.83 -14.69 25.07
N TRP A 400 -3.85 -14.71 26.40
CA TRP A 400 -3.38 -15.86 27.18
C TRP A 400 -4.04 -17.20 26.80
N PRO A 401 -5.38 -17.27 26.54
CA PRO A 401 -6.01 -18.53 26.14
C PRO A 401 -5.46 -19.09 24.82
N GLU A 402 -5.15 -18.22 23.84
CA GLU A 402 -4.54 -18.61 22.57
C GLU A 402 -3.16 -19.23 22.79
N ARG A 403 -2.33 -18.57 23.61
CA ARG A 403 -0.98 -19.04 23.95
C ARG A 403 -1.00 -20.35 24.72
N LEU A 404 -1.93 -20.51 25.67
CA LEU A 404 -2.11 -21.76 26.40
C LEU A 404 -2.56 -22.89 25.46
N GLY A 405 -3.54 -22.63 24.59
CA GLY A 405 -4.01 -23.60 23.59
C GLY A 405 -2.89 -24.12 22.70
N LEU A 406 -2.02 -23.23 22.21
CA LEU A 406 -0.84 -23.62 21.42
C LEU A 406 0.18 -24.42 22.23
N ARG A 407 0.42 -24.09 23.51
CA ARG A 407 1.30 -24.87 24.40
C ARG A 407 0.76 -26.28 24.65
N VAL A 408 -0.54 -26.40 24.94
CA VAL A 408 -1.21 -27.70 25.12
C VAL A 408 -1.14 -28.52 23.84
N TRP A 409 -1.44 -27.90 22.69
CA TRP A 409 -1.29 -28.54 21.39
C TRP A 409 0.13 -29.03 21.14
N GLY A 410 1.15 -28.19 21.39
CA GLY A 410 2.55 -28.56 21.26
C GLY A 410 2.94 -29.75 22.14
N TYR A 411 2.51 -29.75 23.41
CA TYR A 411 2.74 -30.85 24.35
C TYR A 411 2.14 -32.18 23.84
N VAL A 412 0.93 -32.14 23.30
CA VAL A 412 0.23 -33.31 22.75
C VAL A 412 0.86 -33.78 21.44
N ALA A 413 1.09 -32.87 20.49
CA ALA A 413 1.59 -33.17 19.16
C ALA A 413 3.01 -33.78 19.18
N GLN A 414 3.85 -33.38 20.13
CA GLN A 414 5.20 -33.93 20.32
C GLN A 414 5.22 -35.34 20.93
N ARG A 415 4.06 -35.88 21.36
CA ARG A 415 3.94 -37.21 21.98
C ARG A 415 3.09 -38.13 21.09
N PRO A 416 3.71 -38.94 20.20
CA PRO A 416 2.97 -39.71 19.20
C PRO A 416 1.87 -40.62 19.74
N ALA A 417 2.10 -41.30 20.87
CA ALA A 417 1.10 -42.17 21.49
C ALA A 417 -0.12 -41.38 21.98
N LEU A 418 0.13 -40.27 22.69
CA LEU A 418 -0.91 -39.36 23.20
C LEU A 418 -1.70 -38.74 22.05
N TYR A 419 -1.01 -38.18 21.05
CA TYR A 419 -1.63 -37.60 19.86
C TYR A 419 -2.53 -38.61 19.13
N ARG A 420 -2.07 -39.85 18.90
CA ARG A 420 -2.86 -40.89 18.23
C ARG A 420 -4.11 -41.27 19.02
N THR A 421 -4.03 -41.35 20.34
CA THR A 421 -5.19 -41.69 21.17
C THR A 421 -6.21 -40.56 21.19
N LEU A 422 -5.76 -39.32 21.40
CA LEU A 422 -6.64 -38.15 21.38
C LEU A 422 -7.24 -37.90 20.00
N ALA A 423 -6.48 -38.07 18.92
CA ALA A 423 -7.01 -37.95 17.56
C ALA A 423 -8.08 -39.00 17.24
N ARG A 424 -7.90 -40.25 17.72
CA ARG A 424 -8.91 -41.32 17.58
C ARG A 424 -10.20 -40.98 18.31
N LEU A 425 -10.10 -40.51 19.55
CA LEU A 425 -11.26 -40.06 20.33
C LEU A 425 -11.92 -38.85 19.65
N GLY A 426 -11.14 -37.86 19.24
CA GLY A 426 -11.62 -36.65 18.58
C GLY A 426 -12.39 -36.94 17.28
N VAL A 427 -11.87 -37.82 16.42
CA VAL A 427 -12.57 -38.24 15.19
C VAL A 427 -13.92 -38.92 15.50
N ARG A 428 -14.00 -39.74 16.54
CA ARG A 428 -15.25 -40.42 16.93
C ARG A 428 -16.26 -39.44 17.52
N VAL A 429 -15.81 -38.53 18.38
CA VAL A 429 -16.66 -37.47 18.95
C VAL A 429 -17.18 -36.56 17.83
N LEU A 430 -16.33 -36.10 16.93
CA LEU A 430 -16.74 -35.26 15.79
C LEU A 430 -17.75 -35.98 14.88
N ARG A 431 -17.57 -37.29 14.65
CA ARG A 431 -18.55 -38.10 13.89
C ARG A 431 -19.88 -38.23 14.64
N TRP A 432 -19.86 -38.44 15.96
CA TRP A 432 -21.07 -38.49 16.77
C TRP A 432 -21.82 -37.16 16.81
N MET A 433 -21.10 -36.03 16.77
CA MET A 433 -21.68 -34.69 16.68
C MET A 433 -22.20 -34.31 15.29
N SER A 434 -22.02 -35.17 14.28
CA SER A 434 -22.44 -34.86 12.91
C SER A 434 -23.91 -35.22 12.65
N ASP A 435 -24.57 -34.36 11.88
CA ASP A 435 -25.90 -34.56 11.32
C ASP A 435 -25.76 -34.57 9.79
N ASP A 436 -26.24 -35.63 9.14
CA ASP A 436 -26.11 -35.84 7.68
C ASP A 436 -24.67 -35.69 7.15
N GLY A 437 -23.69 -36.24 7.87
CA GLY A 437 -22.28 -36.19 7.49
C GLY A 437 -21.65 -34.79 7.58
N ARG A 438 -22.30 -33.85 8.26
CA ARG A 438 -21.81 -32.48 8.47
C ARG A 438 -21.94 -32.05 9.93
N ILE A 439 -21.06 -31.15 10.35
CA ILE A 439 -21.09 -30.53 11.67
C ILE A 439 -21.42 -29.06 11.47
N ARG A 440 -22.68 -28.69 11.78
CA ARG A 440 -23.21 -27.32 11.59
C ARG A 440 -22.79 -26.35 12.68
N ARG A 441 -22.53 -26.84 13.89
CA ARG A 441 -22.06 -26.03 15.03
C ARG A 441 -21.03 -26.81 15.83
N LEU A 442 -19.90 -26.17 16.10
CA LEU A 442 -18.86 -26.72 16.95
C LEU A 442 -18.47 -25.67 17.99
N PRO A 443 -18.66 -25.93 19.31
CA PRO A 443 -18.24 -25.02 20.35
C PRO A 443 -16.77 -24.66 20.21
N LEU A 444 -16.42 -23.39 20.46
CA LEU A 444 -15.07 -22.83 20.30
C LEU A 444 -14.55 -22.76 18.84
N ALA A 445 -15.37 -23.13 17.85
CA ALA A 445 -15.04 -23.03 16.42
C ALA A 445 -16.11 -22.26 15.61
N SER A 446 -16.89 -21.41 16.29
CA SER A 446 -17.95 -20.58 15.67
C SER A 446 -17.42 -19.72 14.51
N GLY A 447 -16.19 -19.20 14.61
CA GLY A 447 -15.56 -18.47 13.51
C GLY A 447 -15.48 -19.22 12.17
N TRP A 448 -15.53 -20.55 12.19
CA TRP A 448 -15.71 -21.37 10.98
C TRP A 448 -17.17 -21.77 10.78
N THR A 449 -17.80 -22.35 11.82
CA THR A 449 -19.13 -22.97 11.69
C THR A 449 -20.27 -21.98 11.49
N ASP A 450 -20.08 -20.70 11.78
CA ASP A 450 -21.08 -19.65 11.52
C ASP A 450 -21.22 -19.35 10.01
N THR A 451 -20.22 -19.72 9.21
CA THR A 451 -20.21 -19.45 7.76
C THR A 451 -20.08 -20.69 6.90
N ARG A 452 -19.62 -21.83 7.47
CA ARG A 452 -19.34 -23.06 6.74
C ARG A 452 -19.63 -24.30 7.57
N ASP A 453 -20.30 -25.28 6.99
CA ASP A 453 -20.39 -26.62 7.57
C ASP A 453 -19.01 -27.31 7.55
N LEU A 454 -18.66 -28.00 8.64
CA LEU A 454 -17.48 -28.87 8.68
C LEU A 454 -17.87 -30.28 8.20
N PRO A 455 -17.12 -30.88 7.25
CA PRO A 455 -17.38 -32.26 6.87
C PRO A 455 -17.08 -33.20 8.04
N ALA A 456 -17.99 -34.14 8.31
CA ALA A 456 -17.79 -35.12 9.36
C ALA A 456 -16.68 -36.10 8.98
N PRO A 457 -15.81 -36.50 9.92
CA PRO A 457 -14.78 -37.48 9.63
C PRO A 457 -15.39 -38.89 9.46
N ALA A 458 -14.77 -39.72 8.63
CA ALA A 458 -15.21 -41.09 8.33
C ALA A 458 -15.16 -42.07 9.52
N GLY A 459 -14.74 -41.63 10.72
CA GLY A 459 -14.70 -42.43 11.95
C GLY A 459 -13.42 -43.22 12.19
N LYS A 460 -12.56 -43.40 11.17
CA LYS A 460 -11.19 -43.90 11.32
C LYS A 460 -10.18 -42.80 11.03
N THR A 461 -9.09 -42.77 11.79
CA THR A 461 -7.95 -41.86 11.55
C THR A 461 -7.08 -42.38 10.40
N PHE A 462 -6.31 -41.50 9.75
CA PHE A 462 -5.33 -41.91 8.73
C PHE A 462 -4.37 -43.00 9.22
N LYS A 463 -3.95 -42.95 10.49
CA LYS A 463 -3.03 -43.94 11.08
C LYS A 463 -3.69 -45.30 11.27
N GLU A 464 -4.98 -45.37 11.63
CA GLU A 464 -5.73 -46.63 11.68
C GLU A 464 -5.87 -47.23 10.28
N LEU A 465 -6.28 -46.43 9.30
CA LEU A 465 -6.38 -46.87 7.89
C LEU A 465 -5.04 -47.35 7.33
N TYR A 466 -3.95 -46.65 7.65
CA TYR A 466 -2.60 -47.03 7.23
C TYR A 466 -2.12 -48.32 7.90
N ALA A 467 -2.43 -48.53 9.18
CA ALA A 467 -2.08 -49.77 9.87
C ALA A 467 -2.89 -50.96 9.36
N GLU A 468 -4.18 -50.78 9.04
CA GLU A 468 -5.04 -51.80 8.44
C GLU A 468 -4.55 -52.22 7.05
N ARG A 469 -4.07 -51.28 6.22
CA ARG A 469 -3.51 -51.60 4.89
C ARG A 469 -2.15 -52.29 4.91
N ARG A 470 -1.44 -52.27 6.05
CA ARG A 470 -0.13 -52.91 6.24
C ARG A 470 -0.22 -54.30 6.89
N ARG A 471 -1.41 -54.67 7.34
CA ARG A 471 -1.78 -56.03 7.71
C ARG A 471 -2.36 -56.71 6.48
#